data_AF-A0A6S7HJP9-F1
#
_entry.id   AF-A0A6S7HJP9-F1
#
_cell.length_a   1.000
_cell.length_b   1.000
_cell.length_c   1.000
_cell.angle_alpha   90.00
_cell.angle_beta   90.00
_cell.angle_gamma   90.00
#
_symmetry.space_group_name_H-M   'P 1'
#
loop_
_entity.id
_entity.type
_entity.pdbx_description
1 polymer ?
#
loop_
_entity_poly.entity_id
_entity_poly.type
_entity_poly.pdbx_seq_one_letter_code
_entity_poly.pdbx_strand_id
1 'polypeptide(L)'
;MTWSVPPVKAEFVVSKEPFGEGGFRRAYRATSSTDDFKGQEWVVKKYLPTTLACLQETGQSAEDHSKKIVQTHMLAGNFAEQLQSSIATKCLSEFGATFSYNKVYMGRIESSSEYVTIAEFIEGKF
;
A
#
# COMPACT_ATOMS: atom_id res chain seq x y z
N MET A 1 -14.59 3.83 -5.94
CA MET A 1 -13.14 3.75 -6.25
C MET A 1 -12.99 3.52 -7.74
N THR A 2 -12.08 4.26 -8.37
CA THR A 2 -11.73 4.11 -9.79
C THR A 2 -10.21 4.05 -9.90
N TRP A 3 -9.71 3.18 -10.78
CA TRP A 3 -8.27 3.09 -11.06
C TRP A 3 -7.83 4.24 -11.96
N SER A 4 -6.60 4.73 -11.78
CA SER A 4 -6.01 5.74 -12.67
C SER A 4 -5.84 5.19 -14.08
N VAL A 5 -6.37 5.90 -15.07
CA VAL A 5 -6.21 5.57 -16.50
C VAL A 5 -5.88 6.87 -17.25
N PRO A 6 -4.69 7.01 -17.87
CA PRO A 6 -3.56 6.06 -17.89
C PRO A 6 -2.79 5.98 -16.56
N PRO A 7 -1.90 4.97 -16.37
CA PRO A 7 -1.02 4.93 -15.20
C PRO A 7 -0.07 6.12 -15.19
N VAL A 8 0.25 6.62 -13.98
CA VAL A 8 1.20 7.71 -13.77
C VAL A 8 2.60 7.13 -13.61
N LYS A 9 3.58 7.67 -14.34
CA LYS A 9 4.99 7.32 -14.14
C LYS A 9 5.54 8.06 -12.92
N ALA A 10 6.27 7.34 -12.08
CA ALA A 10 6.96 7.90 -10.93
C ALA A 10 8.29 7.18 -10.72
N GLU A 11 9.31 7.93 -10.32
CA GLU A 11 10.65 7.43 -10.07
C GLU A 11 10.87 7.25 -8.56
N PHE A 12 11.35 6.07 -8.16
CA PHE A 12 11.67 5.76 -6.78
C PHE A 12 13.10 5.24 -6.67
N VAL A 13 13.85 5.75 -5.70
CA VAL A 13 15.11 5.16 -5.25
C VAL A 13 14.78 4.21 -4.12
N VAL A 14 14.84 2.90 -4.40
CA VAL A 14 14.49 1.84 -3.44
C VAL A 14 15.76 1.28 -2.80
N SER A 15 15.73 1.11 -1.48
CA SER A 15 16.82 0.45 -0.73
C SER A 15 17.08 -0.96 -1.26
N LYS A 16 18.35 -1.36 -1.26
CA LYS A 16 18.75 -2.72 -1.65
C LYS A 16 18.26 -3.77 -0.66
N GLU A 17 18.42 -3.49 0.63
CA GLU A 17 18.02 -4.40 1.69
C GLU A 17 16.59 -4.09 2.17
N PRO A 18 15.76 -5.12 2.40
CA PRO A 18 14.47 -4.96 3.04
C PRO A 18 14.67 -4.62 4.54
N PHE A 19 13.80 -3.78 5.08
CA PHE A 19 13.79 -3.50 6.52
C PHE A 19 12.77 -4.37 7.28
N GLY A 20 11.95 -5.12 6.55
CA GLY A 20 10.98 -6.03 7.13
C GLY A 20 10.47 -7.05 6.12
N GLU A 21 10.04 -8.20 6.63
CA GLU A 21 9.43 -9.28 5.85
C GLU A 21 8.21 -9.78 6.61
N GLY A 22 7.06 -9.82 5.92
CA GLY A 22 5.86 -10.50 6.40
C GLY A 22 5.65 -11.80 5.66
N GLY A 23 4.57 -12.53 5.96
CA GLY A 23 4.31 -13.85 5.38
C GLY A 23 4.20 -13.90 3.86
N PHE A 24 3.92 -12.78 3.19
CA PHE A 24 3.72 -12.72 1.74
C PHE A 24 4.67 -11.78 0.98
N ARG A 25 5.27 -10.81 1.68
CA ARG A 25 5.94 -9.68 1.03
C ARG A 25 7.09 -9.14 1.88
N ARG A 26 8.12 -8.65 1.20
CA ARG A 26 9.20 -7.83 1.79
C ARG A 26 8.90 -6.36 1.65
N ALA A 27 9.26 -5.58 2.66
CA ALA A 27 9.13 -4.13 2.70
C ALA A 27 10.51 -3.47 2.56
N TYR A 28 10.63 -2.55 1.61
CA TYR A 28 11.84 -1.79 1.33
C TYR A 28 11.56 -0.32 1.53
N ARG A 29 12.49 0.40 2.16
CA ARG A 29 12.45 1.86 2.21
C ARG A 29 12.70 2.43 0.82
N ALA A 30 12.07 3.55 0.51
CA ALA A 30 12.27 4.26 -0.73
C ALA A 30 12.06 5.76 -0.56
N THR A 31 12.66 6.54 -1.46
CA THR A 31 12.38 7.96 -1.64
C THR A 31 12.03 8.23 -3.09
N SER A 32 11.39 9.37 -3.37
CA SER A 32 11.04 9.79 -4.73
C SER A 32 11.38 11.25 -4.95
N SER A 33 11.76 11.58 -6.18
CA SER A 33 11.91 12.94 -6.69
C SER A 33 10.70 13.39 -7.53
N THR A 34 9.74 12.49 -7.80
CA THR A 34 8.54 12.80 -8.59
C THR A 34 7.60 13.72 -7.78
N ASP A 35 7.00 14.73 -8.41
CA ASP A 35 6.29 15.82 -7.71
C ASP A 35 5.22 15.37 -6.71
N ASP A 36 4.40 14.36 -7.05
CA ASP A 36 3.34 13.84 -6.17
C ASP A 36 3.87 12.91 -5.07
N PHE A 37 5.14 12.50 -5.16
CA PHE A 37 5.76 11.52 -4.26
C PHE A 37 7.00 12.08 -3.52
N LYS A 38 7.41 13.32 -3.79
CA LYS A 38 8.58 13.94 -3.15
C LYS A 38 8.28 14.39 -1.73
N GLY A 39 9.32 14.54 -0.91
CA GLY A 39 9.24 15.13 0.42
C GLY A 39 8.86 14.17 1.55
N GLN A 40 8.64 12.89 1.26
CA GLN A 40 8.41 11.86 2.27
C GLN A 40 9.10 10.53 1.94
N GLU A 41 9.32 9.72 2.97
CA GLU A 41 9.78 8.34 2.81
C GLU A 41 8.61 7.41 2.47
N TRP A 42 8.91 6.39 1.67
CA TRP A 42 7.96 5.41 1.17
C TRP A 42 8.41 4.00 1.51
N VAL A 43 7.43 3.10 1.45
CA VAL A 43 7.62 1.65 1.55
C VAL A 43 7.16 1.03 0.25
N VAL A 44 8.10 0.41 -0.46
CA VAL A 44 7.79 -0.45 -1.61
C VAL A 44 7.71 -1.88 -1.09
N LYS A 45 6.55 -2.51 -1.23
CA LYS A 45 6.34 -3.92 -0.86
C LYS A 45 6.37 -4.81 -2.09
N LYS A 46 7.29 -5.78 -2.08
CA LYS A 46 7.50 -6.77 -3.15
C LYS A 46 7.06 -8.15 -2.70
N TYR A 47 6.51 -8.96 -3.61
CA TYR A 47 6.11 -10.33 -3.30
C TYR A 47 7.31 -11.23 -3.01
N LEU A 48 7.11 -12.16 -2.09
CA LEU A 48 8.03 -13.27 -1.92
C LEU A 48 7.91 -14.23 -3.12
N PRO A 49 9.01 -14.89 -3.56
CA PRO A 49 8.95 -15.89 -4.63
C PRO A 49 7.93 -17.02 -4.33
N THR A 50 7.85 -17.45 -3.07
CA THR A 50 6.87 -18.44 -2.61
C THR A 50 5.43 -17.98 -2.76
N THR A 51 5.17 -16.69 -2.55
CA THR A 51 3.84 -16.11 -2.75
C THR A 51 3.48 -16.07 -4.23
N LEU A 52 4.43 -15.69 -5.10
CA LEU A 52 4.20 -15.71 -6.55
C LEU A 52 3.89 -17.12 -7.06
N ALA A 53 4.61 -18.13 -6.57
CA ALA A 53 4.32 -19.53 -6.89
C ALA A 53 2.90 -19.94 -6.43
N CYS A 54 2.51 -19.58 -5.21
CA CYS A 54 1.17 -19.86 -4.68
C CYS A 54 0.05 -19.16 -5.50
N LEU A 55 0.27 -17.92 -5.93
CA LEU A 55 -0.68 -17.21 -6.80
C LEU A 55 -0.85 -17.95 -8.13
N GLN A 56 0.25 -18.41 -8.73
CA GLN A 56 0.21 -19.18 -9.96
C GLN A 56 -0.54 -20.51 -9.78
N GLU A 57 -0.28 -21.25 -8.70
CA GLU A 57 -0.98 -22.51 -8.36
C GLU A 57 -2.49 -22.32 -8.17
N THR A 58 -2.90 -21.16 -7.63
CA THR A 58 -4.30 -20.81 -7.40
C THR A 58 -4.96 -20.11 -8.60
N GLY A 59 -4.27 -20.00 -9.74
CA GLY A 59 -4.80 -19.38 -10.95
C GLY A 59 -5.00 -17.86 -10.87
N GLN A 60 -4.31 -17.19 -9.95
CA GLN A 60 -4.37 -15.74 -9.78
C GLN A 60 -3.13 -15.04 -10.34
N SER A 61 -3.33 -13.87 -10.96
CA SER A 61 -2.23 -13.02 -11.39
C SER A 61 -1.73 -12.12 -10.25
N ALA A 62 -0.44 -11.78 -10.26
CA ALA A 62 0.11 -10.80 -9.31
C ALA A 62 -0.54 -9.41 -9.45
N GLU A 63 -0.99 -9.05 -10.65
CA GLU A 63 -1.73 -7.81 -10.90
C GLU A 63 -3.07 -7.82 -10.17
N ASP A 64 -3.90 -8.82 -10.41
CA ASP A 64 -5.24 -8.89 -9.81
C ASP A 64 -5.16 -9.01 -8.30
N HIS A 65 -4.18 -9.76 -7.80
CA HIS A 65 -3.93 -9.85 -6.37
C HIS A 65 -3.51 -8.49 -5.79
N SER A 66 -2.65 -7.73 -6.47
CA SER A 66 -2.26 -6.38 -6.02
C SER A 66 -3.43 -5.40 -6.05
N LYS A 67 -4.30 -5.49 -7.07
CA LYS A 67 -5.56 -4.72 -7.14
C LYS A 67 -6.45 -5.01 -5.93
N LYS A 68 -6.65 -6.29 -5.60
CA LYS A 68 -7.43 -6.71 -4.42
C LYS A 68 -6.84 -6.16 -3.12
N ILE A 69 -5.52 -6.24 -2.93
CA ILE A 69 -4.86 -5.69 -1.72
C ILE A 69 -5.18 -4.20 -1.55
N VAL A 70 -5.03 -3.40 -2.61
CA VAL A 70 -5.32 -1.96 -2.56
C VAL A 70 -6.81 -1.71 -2.31
N GLN A 71 -7.70 -2.47 -2.96
CA GLN A 71 -9.15 -2.38 -2.74
C GLN A 71 -9.53 -2.68 -1.29
N THR A 72 -8.98 -3.73 -0.69
CA THR A 72 -9.21 -4.08 0.72
C THR A 72 -8.70 -2.98 1.65
N HIS A 73 -7.52 -2.41 1.38
CA HIS A 73 -6.97 -1.31 2.17
C HIS A 73 -7.87 -0.07 2.11
N MET A 74 -8.36 0.29 0.93
CA MET A 74 -9.28 1.41 0.76
C MET A 74 -10.64 1.16 1.43
N LEU A 75 -11.16 -0.06 1.40
CA LEU A 75 -12.39 -0.43 2.10
C LEU A 75 -12.23 -0.29 3.62
N ALA A 76 -11.11 -0.76 4.18
CA ALA A 76 -10.81 -0.61 5.59
C ALA A 76 -10.69 0.87 6.00
N GLY A 77 -10.00 1.68 5.18
CA GLY A 77 -9.94 3.12 5.36
C GLY A 77 -11.31 3.79 5.36
N ASN A 78 -12.18 3.40 4.42
CA ASN A 78 -13.54 3.95 4.36
C ASN A 78 -14.38 3.60 5.60
N PHE A 79 -14.26 2.39 6.15
CA PHE A 79 -14.93 2.06 7.41
C PHE A 79 -14.41 2.88 8.59
N ALA A 80 -13.09 3.11 8.65
CA ALA A 80 -12.50 3.94 9.70
C ALA A 80 -12.98 5.41 9.61
N GLU A 81 -13.04 5.98 8.41
CA GLU A 81 -13.58 7.32 8.16
C GLU A 81 -15.07 7.44 8.52
N GLN A 82 -15.88 6.43 8.18
CA GLN A 82 -17.30 6.41 8.55
C GLN A 82 -17.50 6.34 10.07
N LEU A 83 -16.68 5.55 10.76
CA LEU A 83 -16.71 5.48 12.23
C LEU A 83 -16.33 6.84 12.84
N GLN A 84 -15.24 7.45 12.38
CA GLN A 84 -14.81 8.78 12.82
C GLN A 84 -15.91 9.83 12.62
N SER A 85 -16.52 9.84 11.45
CA SER A 85 -17.63 10.74 11.11
C SER A 85 -18.84 10.51 12.00
N SER A 86 -19.15 9.25 12.31
CA SER A 86 -20.27 8.88 13.19
C SER A 86 -20.04 9.34 14.63
N ILE A 87 -18.82 9.17 15.15
CA ILE A 87 -18.44 9.64 16.50
C ILE A 87 -18.55 11.16 16.58
N ALA A 88 -18.02 11.88 15.60
CA ALA A 88 -18.07 13.33 15.57
C ALA A 88 -19.51 13.86 15.47
N THR A 89 -20.34 13.26 14.61
CA THR A 89 -21.74 13.68 14.40
C THR A 89 -22.61 13.39 15.61
N LYS A 90 -22.36 12.28 16.32
CA LYS A 90 -23.14 11.84 17.50
C LYS A 90 -22.52 12.27 18.83
N CYS A 91 -21.41 13.01 18.81
CA CYS A 91 -20.67 13.46 19.99
C CYS A 91 -20.29 12.34 20.97
N LEU A 92 -19.86 11.17 20.46
CA LEU A 92 -19.57 9.98 21.26
C LEU A 92 -18.14 10.00 21.82
N SER A 93 -17.88 10.90 22.77
CA SER A 93 -16.54 11.17 23.31
C SER A 93 -15.85 9.94 23.96
N GLU A 94 -16.62 8.95 24.40
CA GLU A 94 -16.14 7.72 25.01
C GLU A 94 -15.33 6.81 24.06
N PHE A 95 -15.47 6.99 22.75
CA PHE A 95 -14.73 6.21 21.75
C PHE A 95 -13.30 6.73 21.51
N GLY A 96 -12.97 7.94 21.96
CA GLY A 96 -11.65 8.53 21.77
C GLY A 96 -11.24 8.69 20.31
N ALA A 97 -9.93 8.58 20.05
CA ALA A 97 -9.36 8.69 18.70
C ALA A 97 -9.57 7.40 17.89
N THR A 98 -10.03 7.55 16.65
CA THR A 98 -10.19 6.42 15.73
C THR A 98 -8.90 6.12 14.98
N PHE A 99 -8.77 4.88 14.51
CA PHE A 99 -7.73 4.52 13.54
C PHE A 99 -7.93 5.29 12.23
N SER A 100 -6.84 5.49 11.49
CA SER A 100 -6.85 6.00 10.13
C SER A 100 -5.93 5.15 9.26
N TYR A 101 -6.15 5.19 7.94
CA TYR A 101 -5.39 4.41 6.98
C TYR A 101 -4.81 5.35 5.93
N ASN A 102 -3.48 5.34 5.77
CA ASN A 102 -2.82 6.11 4.72
C ASN A 102 -3.12 5.51 3.35
N LYS A 103 -2.92 6.29 2.27
CA LYS A 103 -3.14 5.78 0.91
C LYS A 103 -2.12 4.70 0.56
N VAL A 104 -2.56 3.73 -0.24
CA VAL A 104 -1.71 2.70 -0.83
C VAL A 104 -1.94 2.69 -2.33
N TYR A 105 -0.85 2.61 -3.08
CA TYR A 105 -0.84 2.61 -4.54
C TYR A 105 -0.43 1.23 -5.05
N MET A 106 -0.96 0.85 -6.21
CA MET A 106 -0.43 -0.24 -7.01
C MET A 106 0.62 0.32 -7.97
N GLY A 107 1.77 -0.31 -8.06
CA GLY A 107 2.83 0.02 -9.01
C GLY A 107 3.22 -1.19 -9.85
N ARG A 108 3.85 -0.92 -11.00
CA ARG A 108 4.53 -1.92 -11.83
C ARG A 108 5.91 -1.39 -12.18
N ILE A 109 6.95 -2.14 -11.85
CA ILE A 109 8.34 -1.77 -12.15
C ILE A 109 8.55 -1.92 -13.66
N GLU A 110 8.95 -0.85 -14.35
CA GLU A 110 9.06 -0.83 -15.81
C GLU A 110 10.10 -1.84 -16.34
N SER A 111 11.25 -1.97 -15.65
CA SER A 111 12.35 -2.83 -16.09
C SER A 111 12.10 -4.33 -15.89
N SER A 112 11.38 -4.73 -14.85
CA SER A 112 11.13 -6.14 -14.50
C SER A 112 9.69 -6.60 -14.74
N SER A 113 8.77 -5.67 -15.03
CA SER A 113 7.32 -5.90 -15.02
C SER A 113 6.76 -6.44 -13.69
N GLU A 114 7.50 -6.33 -12.59
CA GLU A 114 7.07 -6.77 -11.27
C GLU A 114 5.98 -5.85 -10.70
N TYR A 115 4.88 -6.43 -10.20
CA TYR A 115 3.84 -5.69 -9.49
C TYR A 115 4.22 -5.49 -8.01
N VAL A 116 4.06 -4.26 -7.54
CA VAL A 116 4.38 -3.84 -6.18
C VAL A 116 3.23 -3.03 -5.58
N THR A 117 3.24 -2.87 -4.26
CA THR A 117 2.42 -1.83 -3.62
C THR A 117 3.29 -0.80 -2.95
N ILE A 118 2.91 0.47 -3.04
CA ILE A 118 3.64 1.60 -2.50
C ILE A 118 2.78 2.23 -1.41
N ALA A 119 3.35 2.45 -0.23
CA ALA A 119 2.69 3.08 0.90
C ALA A 119 3.65 4.06 1.57
N GLU A 120 3.13 4.99 2.36
CA GLU A 120 3.97 5.89 3.14
C GLU A 120 4.76 5.11 4.20
N PHE A 121 6.00 5.54 4.46
CA PHE A 121 6.73 5.04 5.60
C PHE A 121 6.20 5.69 6.88
N ILE A 122 5.94 4.87 7.90
CA ILE A 122 5.45 5.32 9.20
C ILE A 122 6.56 5.04 10.21
N GLU A 123 7.07 6.09 10.83
CA GLU A 123 8.02 5.97 11.93
C GLU A 123 7.34 5.44 13.20
N GLY A 124 8.08 4.64 13.96
CA GLY A 124 7.64 4.11 15.24
C GLY A 124 7.76 2.59 15.32
N LYS A 125 7.23 2.04 16.41
CA LYS A 125 7.16 0.60 16.63
C LYS A 125 5.85 0.07 16.06
N PHE A 126 5.97 -0.84 15.10
CA PHE A 126 4.84 -1.59 14.54
C PHE A 126 4.55 -2.83 15.37
#